data_AF-A0A1V2GBH6-F1
#
_entry.id   AF-A0A1V2GBH6-F1
#
_cell.length_a   1.000
_cell.length_b   1.000
_cell.length_c   1.000
_cell.angle_alpha   90.00
_cell.angle_beta   90.00
_cell.angle_gamma   90.00
#
_symmetry.space_group_name_H-M   'P 1'
#
loop_
_entity.id
_entity.type
_entity.pdbx_description
1 polymer ?
#
loop_
_entity_poly.entity_id
_entity_poly.type
_entity_poly.pdbx_seq_one_letter_code
_entity_poly.pdbx_strand_id
1 'polypeptide(L)'
;INTIIAIFLLISGCNYGLHFSLLSGRSLKVYWRDPEFRMFIGVQFTLVVICTLVLWFHNVYSSALMTINQAFFQVVSMATTAGFTTDSIARWPLFLPVLLLCSAFIGGCAGSTGGGLKVIRILLLFKQGNRELKRLVHPNAVYSIKLGNRALPERILEAVWGFFSAYALVFIVSMLAIIATGVDDFSAFASVVATLNNLGPGLGVVADNFT
;
A
#
# COMPACT_ATOMS: atom_id res chain seq x y z
N ILE A 1 -0.34 23.34 -2.70
CA ILE A 1 -0.85 22.65 -1.49
C ILE A 1 -0.69 21.14 -1.63
N ASN A 2 -1.28 20.51 -2.64
CA ASN A 2 -1.20 19.05 -2.90
C ASN A 2 0.22 18.47 -2.76
N THR A 3 1.20 19.06 -3.45
CA THR A 3 2.60 18.59 -3.39
C THR A 3 3.19 18.64 -1.98
N ILE A 4 2.86 19.66 -1.19
CA ILE A 4 3.33 19.79 0.20
C ILE A 4 2.74 18.65 1.02
N ILE A 5 1.41 18.46 0.97
CA ILE A 5 0.73 17.39 1.70
C ILE A 5 1.30 16.02 1.31
N ALA A 6 1.43 15.73 0.01
CA ALA A 6 1.98 14.46 -0.46
C ALA A 6 3.41 14.20 0.04
N ILE A 7 4.28 15.21 0.07
CA ILE A 7 5.63 15.07 0.63
C ILE A 7 5.57 14.72 2.14
N PHE A 8 4.74 15.42 2.90
CA PHE A 8 4.57 15.13 4.34
C PHE A 8 3.92 13.76 4.59
N LEU A 9 3.03 13.30 3.71
CA LEU A 9 2.47 11.95 3.76
C LEU A 9 3.53 10.89 3.48
N LEU A 10 4.41 11.10 2.50
CA LEU A 10 5.55 10.20 2.27
C LEU A 10 6.47 10.14 3.49
N ILE A 11 6.78 11.30 4.09
CA ILE A 11 7.63 11.37 5.28
C ILE A 11 6.95 10.66 6.47
N SER A 12 5.69 10.95 6.75
CA SER A 12 4.95 10.34 7.87
C SER A 12 4.64 8.85 7.65
N GLY A 13 4.48 8.42 6.40
CA GLY A 13 4.31 7.02 6.02
C GLY A 13 5.57 6.18 6.21
N CYS A 14 6.74 6.81 6.35
CA CYS A 14 8.01 6.13 6.65
C CYS A 14 8.15 5.79 8.14
N ASN A 15 8.99 4.79 8.43
CA ASN A 15 9.25 4.32 9.79
C ASN A 15 9.89 5.42 10.67
N TYR A 16 9.24 5.77 11.79
CA TYR A 16 9.76 6.78 12.73
C TYR A 16 11.11 6.41 13.37
N GLY A 17 11.45 5.13 13.45
CA GLY A 17 12.77 4.69 13.89
C GLY A 17 13.90 5.10 12.93
N LEU A 18 13.61 5.23 11.63
CA LEU A 18 14.56 5.76 10.64
C LEU A 18 14.73 7.27 10.80
N HIS A 19 13.63 7.99 11.05
CA HIS A 19 13.65 9.43 11.35
C HIS A 19 14.46 9.72 12.62
N PHE A 20 14.22 8.96 13.69
CA PHE A 20 14.99 9.07 14.93
C PHE A 20 16.49 8.77 14.71
N SER A 21 16.81 7.76 13.89
CA SER A 21 18.19 7.43 13.55
C SER A 21 18.91 8.57 12.82
N LEU A 22 18.21 9.27 11.91
CA LEU A 22 18.74 10.44 11.21
C LEU A 22 18.99 11.59 12.22
N LEU A 23 18.02 11.89 13.07
CA LEU A 23 18.11 12.95 14.08
C LEU A 23 19.19 12.68 15.14
N SER A 24 19.51 11.41 15.38
CA SER A 24 20.60 10.99 16.27
C SER A 24 22.00 11.12 15.66
N GLY A 25 22.14 11.81 14.52
CA GLY A 25 23.43 12.10 13.88
C GLY A 25 23.91 11.08 12.86
N ARG A 26 23.07 10.11 12.45
CA ARG A 26 23.43 9.21 11.33
C ARG A 26 23.16 9.90 9.99
N SER A 27 23.91 9.52 8.96
CA SER A 27 23.70 10.06 7.60
C SER A 27 22.37 9.62 6.96
N LEU A 28 21.89 10.38 5.97
CA LEU A 28 20.71 10.05 5.14
C LEU A 28 20.79 8.67 4.46
N LYS A 29 21.98 8.06 4.35
CA LYS A 29 22.16 6.71 3.80
C LYS A 29 21.44 5.63 4.60
N VAL A 30 21.02 5.90 5.83
CA VAL A 30 20.26 4.95 6.67
C VAL A 30 18.94 4.55 6.00
N TYR A 31 18.22 5.48 5.37
CA TYR A 31 16.96 5.16 4.67
C TYR A 31 17.20 4.20 3.51
N TRP A 32 18.21 4.44 2.68
CA TRP A 32 18.46 3.59 1.51
C TRP A 32 19.05 2.22 1.84
N ARG A 33 19.66 2.07 3.02
CA ARG A 33 20.11 0.76 3.51
C ARG A 33 18.94 -0.10 3.97
N ASP A 34 17.85 0.51 4.40
CA ASP A 34 16.68 -0.19 4.86
C ASP A 34 15.90 -0.79 3.67
N PRO A 35 15.66 -2.13 3.65
CA PRO A 35 14.94 -2.77 2.56
C PRO A 35 13.45 -2.44 2.55
N GLU A 36 12.84 -2.10 3.69
CA GLU A 36 11.43 -1.73 3.76
C GLU A 36 11.22 -0.35 3.13
N PHE A 37 12.04 0.65 3.48
CA PHE A 37 11.99 1.98 2.87
C PHE A 37 12.18 1.93 1.35
N ARG A 38 13.14 1.12 0.86
CA ARG A 38 13.34 0.93 -0.59
C ARG A 38 12.12 0.33 -1.27
N MET A 39 11.46 -0.65 -0.65
CA MET A 39 10.23 -1.22 -1.18
C MET A 39 9.10 -0.18 -1.16
N PHE A 40 8.95 0.57 -0.08
CA PHE A 40 7.94 1.61 0.06
C PHE A 40 8.05 2.66 -1.06
N ILE A 41 9.22 3.26 -1.24
CA ILE A 41 9.46 4.25 -2.31
C ILE A 41 9.31 3.60 -3.70
N GLY A 42 9.77 2.36 -3.87
CA GLY A 42 9.59 1.63 -5.12
C GLY A 42 8.12 1.45 -5.50
N VAL A 43 7.29 0.99 -4.56
CA VAL A 43 5.84 0.82 -4.75
C VAL A 43 5.17 2.17 -5.07
N GLN A 44 5.47 3.21 -4.27
CA GLN A 44 4.92 4.55 -4.50
C GLN A 44 5.27 5.07 -5.89
N PHE A 45 6.55 5.00 -6.27
CA PHE A 45 7.00 5.44 -7.59
C PHE A 45 6.33 4.65 -8.72
N THR A 46 6.28 3.32 -8.62
CA THR A 46 5.61 2.48 -9.63
C THR A 46 4.13 2.84 -9.78
N LEU A 47 3.41 3.05 -8.68
CA LEU A 47 2.00 3.45 -8.73
C LEU A 47 1.81 4.83 -9.36
N VAL A 48 2.67 5.82 -9.04
CA VAL A 48 2.63 7.15 -9.65
C VAL A 48 2.85 7.08 -11.15
N VAL A 49 3.84 6.29 -11.59
CA VAL A 49 4.14 6.09 -13.02
C VAL A 49 2.95 5.46 -13.74
N ILE A 50 2.40 4.36 -13.20
CA ILE A 50 1.24 3.68 -13.79
C ILE A 50 0.03 4.63 -13.87
N CYS A 51 -0.30 5.34 -12.79
CA CYS A 51 -1.44 6.26 -12.76
C CYS A 51 -1.25 7.41 -13.75
N THR A 52 -0.05 8.00 -13.80
CA THR A 52 0.26 9.09 -14.74
C THR A 52 0.11 8.63 -16.18
N LEU A 53 0.64 7.46 -16.53
CA LEU A 53 0.55 6.91 -17.89
C LEU A 53 -0.89 6.65 -18.30
N VAL A 54 -1.70 6.02 -17.44
CA VAL A 54 -3.11 5.74 -17.74
C VAL A 54 -3.91 7.03 -17.91
N LEU A 55 -3.72 8.02 -17.02
CA LEU A 55 -4.41 9.32 -17.15
C LEU A 55 -3.99 10.07 -18.41
N TRP A 56 -2.72 9.94 -18.81
CA TRP A 56 -2.21 10.50 -20.06
C TRP A 56 -2.87 9.86 -21.28
N PHE A 57 -2.91 8.52 -21.34
CA PHE A 57 -3.52 7.80 -22.47
C PHE A 57 -5.01 8.10 -22.63
N HIS A 58 -5.73 8.27 -21.52
CA HIS A 58 -7.15 8.61 -21.54
C HIS A 58 -7.43 10.12 -21.67
N ASN A 59 -6.39 10.96 -21.80
CA ASN A 59 -6.52 12.43 -21.92
C ASN A 59 -7.45 13.05 -20.86
N VAL A 60 -7.38 12.56 -19.61
CA VAL A 60 -8.27 12.99 -18.52
C VAL A 60 -8.07 14.47 -18.18
N TYR A 61 -6.82 14.94 -18.27
CA TYR A 61 -6.46 16.34 -18.05
C TYR A 61 -5.76 16.90 -19.28
N SER A 62 -6.00 18.19 -19.55
CA SER A 62 -5.43 18.90 -20.71
C SER A 62 -3.95 19.27 -20.54
N SER A 63 -3.44 19.31 -19.31
CA SER A 63 -2.06 19.69 -19.00
C SER A 63 -1.29 18.54 -18.37
N ALA A 64 -0.12 18.25 -18.94
CA ALA A 64 0.85 17.28 -18.44
C ALA A 64 1.15 17.45 -16.95
N LEU A 65 1.38 18.71 -16.54
CA LEU A 65 1.72 19.05 -15.17
C LEU A 65 0.56 18.78 -14.21
N MET A 66 -0.67 19.00 -14.68
CA MET A 66 -1.88 18.70 -13.90
C MET A 66 -2.06 17.20 -13.73
N THR A 67 -1.86 16.42 -14.79
CA THR A 67 -1.90 14.95 -14.76
C THR A 67 -0.93 14.39 -13.72
N ILE A 68 0.33 14.83 -13.76
CA ILE A 68 1.37 14.38 -12.81
C ILE A 68 1.00 14.82 -11.38
N ASN A 69 0.54 16.05 -11.19
CA ASN A 69 0.19 16.55 -9.86
C ASN A 69 -0.94 15.73 -9.22
N GLN A 70 -2.02 15.48 -9.98
CA GLN A 70 -3.16 14.72 -9.50
C GLN A 70 -2.81 13.24 -9.27
N ALA A 71 -2.07 12.61 -10.20
CA ALA A 71 -1.60 11.24 -10.03
C ALA A 71 -0.71 11.10 -8.79
N PHE A 72 0.27 11.99 -8.63
CA PHE A 72 1.19 11.96 -7.49
C PHE A 72 0.45 12.11 -6.16
N PHE A 73 -0.45 13.10 -6.06
CA PHE A 73 -1.19 13.34 -4.83
C PHE A 73 -2.10 12.17 -4.45
N GLN A 74 -2.92 11.70 -5.39
CA GLN A 74 -3.91 10.65 -5.11
C GLN A 74 -3.24 9.31 -4.83
N VAL A 75 -2.17 8.96 -5.56
CA VAL A 75 -1.40 7.75 -5.29
C VAL A 75 -0.80 7.79 -3.90
N VAL A 76 -0.08 8.86 -3.56
CA VAL A 76 0.56 8.96 -2.24
C VAL A 76 -0.49 8.88 -1.17
N SER A 77 -1.57 9.65 -1.28
CA SER A 77 -2.64 9.70 -0.30
C SER A 77 -3.30 8.34 -0.06
N MET A 78 -3.73 7.65 -1.13
CA MET A 78 -4.42 6.37 -1.00
C MET A 78 -3.47 5.23 -0.61
N ALA A 79 -2.30 5.16 -1.22
CA ALA A 79 -1.33 4.10 -0.95
C ALA A 79 -0.71 4.23 0.46
N THR A 80 -0.58 5.45 1.01
CA THR A 80 -0.18 5.64 2.42
C THR A 80 -1.37 5.64 3.38
N THR A 81 -2.57 5.24 2.93
CA THR A 81 -3.80 5.17 3.77
C THR A 81 -4.13 6.49 4.48
N ALA A 82 -3.85 7.63 3.83
CA ALA A 82 -4.17 8.95 4.35
C ALA A 82 -5.59 9.39 3.99
N GLY A 83 -6.08 8.94 2.83
CA GLY A 83 -7.48 9.14 2.44
C GLY A 83 -7.86 10.53 1.97
N PHE A 84 -6.91 11.44 1.78
CA PHE A 84 -7.21 12.74 1.18
C PHE A 84 -7.49 12.60 -0.32
N THR A 85 -8.61 13.16 -0.77
CA THR A 85 -9.01 13.19 -2.18
C THR A 85 -9.12 14.64 -2.67
N THR A 86 -8.47 14.99 -3.77
CA THR A 86 -8.54 16.34 -4.38
C THR A 86 -9.45 16.43 -5.59
N ASP A 87 -9.67 15.31 -6.28
CA ASP A 87 -10.55 15.19 -7.43
C ASP A 87 -11.40 13.92 -7.26
N SER A 88 -12.54 13.88 -7.93
CA SER A 88 -13.39 12.70 -7.99
C SER A 88 -12.67 11.63 -8.80
N ILE A 89 -11.98 10.73 -8.07
CA ILE A 89 -11.32 9.54 -8.62
C ILE A 89 -12.35 8.68 -9.38
N ALA A 90 -13.63 8.77 -9.04
CA ALA A 90 -14.72 8.10 -9.77
C ALA A 90 -14.81 8.49 -11.26
N ARG A 91 -14.27 9.66 -11.67
CA ARG A 91 -14.21 10.06 -13.09
C ARG A 91 -13.01 9.49 -13.84
N TRP A 92 -12.05 8.91 -13.14
CA TRP A 92 -10.89 8.31 -13.76
C TRP A 92 -11.26 6.96 -14.40
N PRO A 93 -10.47 6.47 -15.36
CA PRO A 93 -10.64 5.11 -15.87
C PRO A 93 -10.70 4.11 -14.72
N LEU A 94 -11.74 3.26 -14.68
CA LEU A 94 -12.08 2.39 -13.54
C LEU A 94 -10.91 1.57 -12.98
N PHE A 95 -9.95 1.24 -13.84
CA PHE A 95 -8.69 0.62 -13.44
C PHE A 95 -7.97 1.37 -12.30
N LEU A 96 -7.92 2.70 -12.34
CA LEU A 96 -7.19 3.52 -11.37
C LEU A 96 -7.82 3.55 -9.98
N PRO A 97 -9.11 3.86 -9.79
CA PRO A 97 -9.75 3.76 -8.48
C PRO A 97 -9.54 2.38 -7.84
N VAL A 98 -9.73 1.30 -8.60
CA VAL A 98 -9.58 -0.07 -8.08
C VAL A 98 -8.11 -0.38 -7.75
N LEU A 99 -7.17 0.03 -8.60
CA LEU A 99 -5.73 -0.12 -8.34
C LEU A 99 -5.32 0.61 -7.05
N LEU A 100 -5.78 1.86 -6.87
CA LEU A 100 -5.46 2.66 -5.69
C LEU A 100 -6.11 2.12 -4.43
N LEU A 101 -7.35 1.66 -4.52
CA LEU A 101 -8.03 0.97 -3.42
C LEU A 101 -7.26 -0.29 -3.01
N CYS A 102 -6.83 -1.10 -3.97
CA CYS A 102 -5.98 -2.27 -3.71
C CYS A 102 -4.60 -1.88 -3.13
N SER A 103 -4.04 -0.74 -3.50
CA SER A 103 -2.75 -0.29 -2.95
C SER A 103 -2.81 0.00 -1.45
N ALA A 104 -3.99 0.31 -0.90
CA ALA A 104 -4.19 0.54 0.52
C ALA A 104 -3.92 -0.71 1.38
N PHE A 105 -4.00 -1.92 0.81
CA PHE A 105 -3.57 -3.13 1.50
C PHE A 105 -2.08 -3.12 1.85
N ILE A 106 -1.23 -2.47 1.04
CA ILE A 106 0.21 -2.35 1.32
C ILE A 106 0.44 -1.34 2.44
N GLY A 107 -0.15 -0.15 2.30
CA GLY A 107 -0.10 0.92 3.31
C GLY A 107 1.30 1.51 3.52
N GLY A 108 1.52 2.02 4.73
CA GLY A 108 2.80 2.62 5.14
C GLY A 108 3.84 1.61 5.64
N CYS A 109 5.03 2.11 5.98
CA CYS A 109 6.05 1.32 6.67
C CYS A 109 5.62 0.90 8.09
N ALA A 110 6.27 -0.12 8.65
CA ALA A 110 6.16 -0.46 10.06
C ALA A 110 6.67 0.69 10.93
N GLY A 111 6.00 0.94 12.06
CA GLY A 111 6.35 2.06 12.94
C GLY A 111 6.07 3.44 12.33
N SER A 112 5.11 3.54 11.40
CA SER A 112 4.57 4.78 10.83
C SER A 112 3.07 4.93 11.12
N THR A 113 2.48 6.08 10.80
CA THR A 113 1.04 6.37 10.99
C THR A 113 0.11 5.64 10.01
N GLY A 114 0.63 5.04 8.94
CA GLY A 114 -0.22 4.37 7.93
C GLY A 114 -0.92 3.12 8.47
N GLY A 115 -2.04 2.73 7.88
CA GLY A 115 -2.70 1.46 8.08
C GLY A 115 -2.19 0.37 7.13
N GLY A 116 -3.10 -0.52 6.73
CA GLY A 116 -2.82 -1.67 5.86
C GLY A 116 -2.04 -2.81 6.51
N LEU A 117 -1.61 -3.76 5.68
CA LEU A 117 -0.77 -4.89 6.10
C LEU A 117 0.63 -4.44 6.52
N LYS A 118 1.05 -3.24 6.11
CA LYS A 118 2.39 -2.66 6.21
C LYS A 118 3.36 -3.24 5.19
N VAL A 119 4.22 -2.37 4.66
CA VAL A 119 5.21 -2.69 3.62
C VAL A 119 6.11 -3.87 4.03
N ILE A 120 6.56 -3.93 5.28
CA ILE A 120 7.39 -5.05 5.76
C ILE A 120 6.71 -6.42 5.57
N ARG A 121 5.41 -6.53 5.82
CA ARG A 121 4.71 -7.82 5.71
C ARG A 121 4.59 -8.24 4.26
N ILE A 122 4.28 -7.30 3.37
CA ILE A 122 4.27 -7.54 1.92
C ILE A 122 5.66 -7.95 1.41
N LEU A 123 6.73 -7.29 1.87
CA LEU A 123 8.10 -7.64 1.53
C LEU A 123 8.44 -9.08 1.94
N LEU A 124 8.04 -9.47 3.14
CA LEU A 124 8.29 -10.80 3.67
C LEU A 124 7.46 -11.87 2.96
N LEU A 125 6.18 -11.62 2.69
CA LEU A 125 5.34 -12.52 1.89
C LEU A 125 5.93 -12.73 0.49
N PHE A 126 6.38 -11.68 -0.17
CA PHE A 126 7.03 -11.79 -1.48
C PHE A 126 8.33 -12.60 -1.42
N LYS A 127 9.18 -12.36 -0.43
CA LYS A 127 10.42 -13.13 -0.22
C LYS A 127 10.14 -14.60 0.11
N GLN A 128 9.09 -14.88 0.88
CA GLN A 128 8.65 -16.23 1.23
C GLN A 128 8.10 -16.95 0.01
N GLY A 129 7.19 -16.34 -0.75
CA GLY A 129 6.68 -16.90 -1.99
C GLY A 129 7.80 -17.26 -2.96
N ASN A 130 8.77 -16.35 -3.18
CA ASN A 130 9.94 -16.63 -4.01
C ASN A 130 10.82 -17.76 -3.47
N ARG A 131 10.93 -17.92 -2.15
CA ARG A 131 11.66 -19.03 -1.54
C ARG A 131 10.96 -20.36 -1.82
N GLU A 132 9.64 -20.43 -1.63
CA GLU A 132 8.89 -21.67 -1.85
C GLU A 132 8.90 -22.04 -3.35
N LEU A 133 8.79 -21.07 -4.26
CA LEU A 133 8.97 -21.32 -5.70
C LEU A 133 10.35 -21.90 -6.03
N LYS A 134 11.43 -21.42 -5.39
CA LYS A 134 12.78 -21.98 -5.58
C LYS A 134 12.92 -23.38 -5.01
N ARG A 135 12.27 -23.68 -3.88
CA ARG A 135 12.24 -25.02 -3.28
C ARG A 135 11.52 -26.04 -4.17
N LEU A 136 10.51 -25.61 -4.94
CA LEU A 136 9.87 -26.48 -5.92
C LEU A 136 10.85 -26.94 -7.02
N VAL A 137 11.78 -26.08 -7.43
CA VAL A 137 12.81 -26.41 -8.45
C VAL A 137 14.00 -27.15 -7.83
N HIS A 138 14.42 -26.76 -6.63
CA HIS A 138 15.57 -27.31 -5.93
C HIS A 138 15.19 -27.72 -4.49
N PRO A 139 14.59 -28.91 -4.29
CA PRO A 139 14.01 -29.31 -2.99
C PRO A 139 15.05 -29.49 -1.88
N ASN A 140 16.30 -29.84 -2.23
CA ASN A 140 17.38 -30.04 -1.26
C ASN A 140 18.12 -28.73 -0.89
N ALA A 141 17.76 -27.59 -1.50
CA ALA A 141 18.44 -26.32 -1.24
C ALA A 141 17.88 -25.62 0.01
N VAL A 142 18.78 -25.24 0.92
CA VAL A 142 18.42 -24.48 2.13
C VAL A 142 18.48 -22.98 1.85
N TYR A 143 17.32 -22.36 1.71
CA TYR A 143 17.18 -20.93 1.49
C TYR A 143 16.79 -20.18 2.76
N SER A 144 17.64 -19.27 3.24
CA SER A 144 17.32 -18.36 4.35
C SER A 144 16.72 -17.05 3.83
N ILE A 145 15.64 -16.57 4.44
CA ILE A 145 15.10 -15.23 4.14
C ILE A 145 15.82 -14.18 4.96
N LYS A 146 16.37 -13.17 4.28
CA LYS A 146 17.11 -12.07 4.90
C LYS A 146 16.35 -10.76 4.81
N LEU A 147 16.38 -10.00 5.90
CA LEU A 147 15.98 -8.60 5.97
C LEU A 147 17.23 -7.75 6.25
N GLY A 148 17.66 -6.99 5.25
CA GLY A 148 18.98 -6.37 5.26
C GLY A 148 20.07 -7.44 5.35
N ASN A 149 20.96 -7.31 6.33
CA ASN A 149 22.08 -8.23 6.54
C ASN A 149 21.78 -9.36 7.53
N ARG A 150 20.55 -9.47 8.05
CA ARG A 150 20.18 -10.46 9.07
C ARG A 150 19.21 -11.49 8.50
N ALA A 151 19.47 -12.76 8.77
CA ALA A 151 18.50 -13.83 8.52
C ALA A 151 17.37 -13.72 9.54
N LEU A 152 16.13 -13.89 9.09
CA LEU A 152 14.96 -13.88 9.97
C LEU A 152 14.68 -15.30 10.49
N PRO A 153 14.38 -15.45 11.79
CA PRO A 153 13.93 -16.72 12.34
C PRO A 153 12.59 -17.16 11.73
N GLU A 154 12.40 -18.46 11.56
CA GLU A 154 11.22 -19.03 10.90
C GLU A 154 9.91 -18.68 11.62
N ARG A 155 9.93 -18.58 12.96
CA ARG A 155 8.77 -18.15 13.76
C ARG A 155 8.21 -16.78 13.33
N ILE A 156 9.05 -15.84 12.91
CA ILE A 156 8.58 -14.54 12.39
C ILE A 156 7.89 -14.73 11.04
N LEU A 157 8.42 -15.62 10.20
CA LEU A 157 7.86 -15.90 8.89
C LEU A 157 6.47 -16.57 9.00
N GLU A 158 6.33 -17.53 9.91
CA GLU A 158 5.06 -18.18 10.24
C GLU A 158 4.04 -17.19 10.79
N ALA A 159 4.47 -16.29 11.68
CA ALA A 159 3.60 -15.24 12.21
C ALA A 159 3.06 -14.31 11.10
N VAL A 160 3.86 -14.02 10.06
CA VAL A 160 3.42 -13.22 8.91
C VAL A 160 2.34 -13.96 8.10
N TRP A 161 2.49 -15.27 7.86
CA TRP A 161 1.45 -16.08 7.22
C TRP A 161 0.17 -16.13 8.05
N GLY A 162 0.29 -16.41 9.35
CA GLY A 162 -0.85 -16.44 10.26
C GLY A 162 -1.60 -15.10 10.29
N PHE A 163 -0.87 -13.99 10.30
CA PHE A 163 -1.46 -12.65 10.19
C PHE A 163 -2.18 -12.43 8.85
N PHE A 164 -1.56 -12.80 7.72
CA PHE A 164 -2.19 -12.67 6.40
C PHE A 164 -3.46 -13.53 6.27
N SER A 165 -3.42 -14.77 6.76
CA SER A 165 -4.59 -15.66 6.78
C SER A 165 -5.73 -15.10 7.65
N ALA A 166 -5.42 -14.61 8.84
CA ALA A 166 -6.42 -13.99 9.71
C ALA A 166 -6.99 -12.72 9.09
N TYR A 167 -6.15 -11.89 8.46
CA TYR A 167 -6.56 -10.68 7.76
C TYR A 167 -7.52 -11.01 6.61
N ALA A 168 -7.20 -12.01 5.78
CA ALA A 168 -8.06 -12.46 4.69
C ALA A 168 -9.39 -13.04 5.20
N LEU A 169 -9.38 -13.77 6.31
CA LEU A 169 -10.60 -14.28 6.93
C LEU A 169 -11.51 -13.14 7.39
N VAL A 170 -10.96 -12.16 8.11
CA VAL A 170 -11.72 -10.98 8.56
C VAL A 170 -12.27 -10.20 7.37
N PHE A 171 -11.48 -10.05 6.30
CA PHE A 171 -11.93 -9.42 5.06
C PHE A 171 -13.15 -10.14 4.46
N ILE A 172 -13.07 -11.46 4.27
CA ILE A 172 -14.15 -12.25 3.66
C ILE A 172 -15.41 -12.21 4.52
N VAL A 173 -15.28 -12.42 5.84
CA VAL A 173 -16.42 -12.41 6.76
C VAL A 173 -17.09 -11.04 6.77
N SER A 174 -16.31 -9.96 6.79
CA SER A 174 -16.85 -8.59 6.77
C SER A 174 -17.54 -8.28 5.44
N MET A 175 -16.97 -8.72 4.31
CA MET A 175 -17.55 -8.51 2.98
C MET A 175 -18.89 -9.24 2.86
N LEU A 176 -18.97 -10.51 3.29
CA LEU A 176 -20.21 -11.27 3.29
C LEU A 176 -21.26 -10.66 4.22
N ALA A 177 -20.85 -10.14 5.38
CA ALA A 177 -21.76 -9.46 6.31
C ALA A 177 -22.35 -8.19 5.69
N ILE A 178 -21.56 -7.40 4.94
CA ILE A 178 -22.05 -6.21 4.24
C ILE A 178 -22.94 -6.59 3.06
N ILE A 179 -22.60 -7.62 2.28
CA ILE A 179 -23.47 -8.10 1.19
C ILE A 179 -24.83 -8.55 1.75
N ALA A 180 -24.84 -9.19 2.93
CA ALA A 180 -26.07 -9.63 3.58
C ALA A 180 -27.01 -8.47 3.97
N THR A 181 -26.53 -7.22 4.04
CA THR A 181 -27.40 -6.05 4.27
C THR A 181 -28.08 -5.54 2.99
N GLY A 182 -27.77 -6.12 1.83
CA GLY A 182 -28.35 -5.76 0.53
C GLY A 182 -27.48 -4.84 -0.33
N VAL A 183 -26.23 -4.57 0.10
CA VAL A 183 -25.26 -3.79 -0.68
C VAL A 183 -24.65 -4.66 -1.79
N ASP A 184 -24.38 -4.06 -2.96
CA ASP A 184 -23.74 -4.76 -4.08
C ASP A 184 -22.31 -5.21 -3.76
N ASP A 185 -21.84 -6.22 -4.48
CA ASP A 185 -20.55 -6.87 -4.26
C ASP A 185 -19.36 -5.90 -4.37
N PHE A 186 -19.39 -4.98 -5.34
CA PHE A 186 -18.34 -3.98 -5.54
C PHE A 186 -18.30 -2.95 -4.41
N SER A 187 -19.46 -2.40 -4.01
CA SER A 187 -19.55 -1.45 -2.91
C SER A 187 -19.20 -2.12 -1.57
N ALA A 188 -19.59 -3.38 -1.36
CA ALA A 188 -19.21 -4.14 -0.17
C ALA A 188 -17.69 -4.36 -0.11
N PHE A 189 -17.07 -4.77 -1.22
CA PHE A 189 -15.62 -4.87 -1.35
C PHE A 189 -14.95 -3.54 -1.01
N ALA A 190 -15.36 -2.44 -1.65
CA ALA A 190 -14.78 -1.12 -1.43
C ALA A 190 -14.92 -0.63 0.01
N SER A 191 -16.07 -0.90 0.65
CA SER A 191 -16.31 -0.56 2.06
C SER A 191 -15.33 -1.27 2.98
N VAL A 192 -15.19 -2.59 2.84
CA VAL A 192 -14.29 -3.38 3.69
C VAL A 192 -12.84 -2.97 3.45
N VAL A 193 -12.42 -2.76 2.20
CA VAL A 193 -11.05 -2.30 1.93
C VAL A 193 -10.80 -0.93 2.57
N ALA A 194 -11.76 -0.02 2.50
CA ALA A 194 -11.64 1.32 3.07
C ALA A 194 -11.53 1.28 4.60
N THR A 195 -12.39 0.50 5.28
CA THR A 195 -12.40 0.42 6.74
C THR A 195 -11.26 -0.44 7.29
N LEU A 196 -11.00 -1.61 6.70
CA LEU A 196 -10.04 -2.57 7.25
C LEU A 196 -8.59 -2.05 7.14
N ASN A 197 -8.31 -1.23 6.13
CA ASN A 197 -7.01 -0.60 5.95
C ASN A 197 -6.88 0.79 6.58
N ASN A 198 -7.94 1.30 7.24
CA ASN A 198 -8.02 2.69 7.70
C ASN A 198 -7.71 3.70 6.59
N LEU A 199 -8.20 3.42 5.38
CA LEU A 199 -7.99 4.29 4.23
C LEU A 199 -8.86 5.54 4.32
N GLY A 200 -10.13 5.39 4.73
CA GLY A 200 -11.12 6.47 4.73
C GLY A 200 -12.02 6.40 3.49
N PRO A 201 -11.61 6.89 2.31
CA PRO A 201 -12.46 6.94 1.12
C PRO A 201 -12.95 5.57 0.62
N GLY A 202 -14.26 5.49 0.36
CA GLY A 202 -14.90 4.37 -0.34
C GLY A 202 -15.02 4.60 -1.85
N LEU A 203 -15.43 3.55 -2.57
CA LEU A 203 -15.81 3.61 -3.98
C LEU A 203 -17.21 2.99 -4.16
N GLY A 204 -17.89 3.31 -5.26
CA GLY A 204 -19.26 2.84 -5.50
C GLY A 204 -20.28 3.61 -4.66
N VAL A 205 -21.34 2.92 -4.22
CA VAL A 205 -22.45 3.54 -3.46
C VAL A 205 -21.99 4.11 -2.11
N VAL A 206 -20.87 3.60 -1.57
CA VAL A 206 -20.33 4.07 -0.29
C VAL A 206 -19.41 5.29 -0.41
N ALA A 207 -19.07 5.73 -1.62
CA ALA A 207 -18.24 6.91 -1.82
C ALA A 207 -18.84 8.18 -1.18
N ASP A 208 -20.17 8.30 -1.17
CA ASP A 208 -20.87 9.48 -0.63
C ASP A 208 -20.93 9.51 0.92
N ASN A 209 -20.77 8.34 1.56
CA ASN A 209 -20.83 8.21 3.02
C ASN A 209 -19.44 8.18 3.68
N PHE A 210 -18.40 7.93 2.88
CA PHE A 210 -17.00 7.79 3.29
C PHE A 210 -16.23 9.01 2.78
N THR A 211 -16.43 10.16 3.44
CA THR A 211 -15.72 11.43 3.14
C THR A 211 -14.54 11.66 4.07
#